data_AF-A0A0N0D1U9-F1
#
_entry.id   AF-A0A0N0D1U9-F1
#
_cell.length_a   1.000
_cell.length_b   1.000
_cell.length_c   1.000
_cell.angle_alpha   90.00
_cell.angle_beta   90.00
_cell.angle_gamma   90.00
#
_symmetry.space_group_name_H-M   'P 1'
#
loop_
_entity.id
_entity.type
_entity.pdbx_description
1 polymer ?
#
loop_
_entity_poly.entity_id
_entity_poly.type
_entity_poly.pdbx_seq_one_letter_code
_entity_poly.pdbx_strand_id
1 'polypeptide(L)' 'MNWIDVRKYYPNKWVVLEGLKTRKQGNQKYYDNISVMESFDDGNLALKACNSFHAKN' A
#
# COMPACT_ATOMS: atom_id res chain seq x y z
N MET A 1 1.09 -8.19 6.06
CA MET A 1 -0.14 -8.79 5.52
C MET A 1 0.01 -9.00 4.02
N ASN A 2 -0.76 -9.89 3.39
CA ASN A 2 -0.80 -9.99 1.93
C ASN A 2 -1.90 -9.08 1.36
N TRP A 3 -2.01 -8.97 0.03
CA TRP A 3 -3.02 -8.11 -0.61
C TRP A 3 -4.47 -8.54 -0.33
N ILE A 4 -4.73 -9.84 -0.21
CA ILE A 4 -6.07 -10.37 0.09
C ILE A 4 -6.50 -9.93 1.49
N ASP A 5 -5.60 -9.99 2.46
CA ASP A 5 -5.85 -9.51 3.83
C ASP A 5 -6.21 -8.02 3.83
N VAL A 6 -5.45 -7.18 3.09
CA VAL A 6 -5.74 -5.74 2.98
C VAL A 6 -7.16 -5.51 2.47
N ARG A 7 -7.57 -6.21 1.42
CA ARG A 7 -8.92 -6.05 0.85
C ARG A 7 -10.03 -6.54 1.77
N LYS A 8 -9.72 -7.49 2.67
CA LYS A 8 -10.65 -7.95 3.72
C LYS A 8 -10.79 -6.94 4.85
N TYR A 9 -9.69 -6.36 5.34
CA TYR A 9 -9.71 -5.42 6.47
C TYR A 9 -10.13 -4.00 6.08
N TYR A 10 -9.85 -3.58 4.84
CA TYR A 10 -10.13 -2.24 4.33
C TYR A 10 -11.02 -2.29 3.08
N PRO A 11 -12.26 -2.78 3.20
CA PRO A 11 -13.18 -2.84 2.06
C PRO A 11 -13.55 -1.43 1.59
N ASN A 12 -13.51 -1.20 0.28
CA ASN A 12 -13.88 0.07 -0.37
C ASN A 12 -13.12 1.31 0.14
N LYS A 13 -11.90 1.11 0.67
CA LYS A 13 -11.02 2.20 1.09
C LYS A 13 -9.85 2.37 0.12
N TRP A 14 -9.36 3.60 0.05
CA TRP A 14 -8.02 3.89 -0.45
C TRP A 14 -7.00 3.60 0.66
N VAL A 15 -5.90 2.94 0.33
CA VAL A 15 -4.86 2.56 1.32
C VAL A 15 -3.48 2.99 0.84
N VAL A 16 -2.67 3.50 1.77
CA VAL A 16 -1.24 3.74 1.55
C VAL A 16 -0.47 2.53 2.11
N LEU A 17 0.38 1.94 1.27
CA LEU A 17 1.06 0.70 1.57
C LEU A 17 2.57 0.89 1.64
N GLU A 18 3.20 0.22 2.60
CA GLU A 18 4.64 0.02 2.62
C GLU A 18 4.97 -1.43 2.23
N GLY A 19 5.91 -1.60 1.29
CA GLY A 19 6.37 -2.92 0.88
C GLY A 19 7.46 -3.47 1.81
N LEU A 20 7.08 -4.33 2.74
CA LEU A 20 8.00 -4.93 3.72
C LEU A 20 8.87 -6.05 3.12
N LYS A 21 8.31 -6.84 2.20
CA LYS A 21 9.04 -7.91 1.50
C LYS A 21 8.61 -7.97 0.05
N THR A 22 9.60 -7.96 -0.83
CA THR A 22 9.37 -8.02 -2.28
C THR A 22 10.28 -9.04 -2.93
N ARG A 23 9.79 -9.68 -3.99
CA ARG A 23 10.56 -10.58 -4.83
C ARG A 23 10.47 -10.15 -6.28
N LYS A 24 11.52 -10.41 -7.05
CA LYS A 24 11.52 -10.23 -8.50
C LYS A 24 11.33 -11.57 -9.18
N GLN A 25 10.51 -11.60 -10.21
CA GLN A 25 10.35 -12.75 -11.09
C GLN A 25 10.32 -12.23 -12.52
N GLY A 26 11.43 -12.44 -13.24
CA GLY A 26 11.69 -11.75 -14.51
C GLY A 26 11.71 -10.23 -14.32
N ASN A 27 10.95 -9.52 -15.16
CA ASN A 27 10.82 -8.06 -15.13
C ASN A 27 9.73 -7.55 -14.17
N GLN A 28 9.09 -8.44 -13.42
CA GLN A 28 8.00 -8.09 -12.51
C GLN A 28 8.46 -8.10 -11.05
N LYS A 29 7.96 -7.14 -10.28
CA LYS A 29 8.15 -7.04 -8.83
C LYS A 29 6.85 -7.44 -8.14
N TYR A 30 6.95 -8.42 -7.25
CA TYR A 30 5.85 -8.93 -6.44
C TYR A 30 6.05 -8.51 -4.99
N TYR A 31 4.96 -8.15 -4.33
CA TYR A 31 4.93 -7.76 -2.92
C TYR A 31 4.38 -8.93 -2.11
N ASP A 32 5.27 -9.65 -1.42
CA ASP A 32 4.90 -10.83 -0.62
C ASP A 32 4.38 -10.43 0.76
N ASN A 33 4.88 -9.31 1.29
CA ASN A 33 4.43 -8.75 2.56
C ASN A 33 4.35 -7.23 2.44
N ILE A 34 3.19 -6.69 2.81
CA ILE A 34 2.88 -5.27 2.84
C ILE A 34 2.38 -4.87 4.23
N SER A 35 2.56 -3.61 4.58
CA SER A 35 1.93 -2.96 5.73
C SER A 35 0.97 -1.88 5.23
N VAL A 36 -0.17 -1.70 5.88
CA VAL A 36 -1.05 -0.54 5.65
C VAL A 36 -0.59 0.56 6.59
N MET A 37 -0.16 1.67 6.03
CA MET A 37 0.27 2.84 6.82
C MET A 37 -0.95 3.66 7.23
N GLU A 38 -1.81 3.98 6.26
CA GLU A 38 -3.04 4.77 6.45
C GLU A 38 -4.14 4.32 5.47
N SER A 39 -5.40 4.63 5.80
CA SER A 39 -6.57 4.32 4.98
C SER A 39 -7.55 5.48 4.93
N PHE A 40 -8.19 5.70 3.78
CA PHE A 40 -9.04 6.85 3.50
C PHE A 40 -10.29 6.46 2.71
N ASP A 41 -11.35 7.25 2.86
CA ASP A 41 -12.52 7.20 1.98
C ASP A 41 -12.31 7.99 0.67
N ASP A 42 -11.51 9.04 0.72
CA ASP A 42 -11.20 9.91 -0.42
C ASP A 42 -9.80 9.59 -1.01
N GLY A 43 -9.76 9.32 -2.31
CA GLY A 43 -8.52 9.02 -3.03
C GLY A 43 -7.55 10.20 -3.12
N ASN A 44 -8.04 11.44 -3.11
CA ASN A 44 -7.19 12.64 -3.10
C ASN A 44 -6.43 12.78 -1.78
N LEU A 45 -7.06 12.45 -0.65
CA LEU A 45 -6.40 12.43 0.66
C LEU A 45 -5.34 11.31 0.71
N ALA A 46 -5.67 10.13 0.20
CA ALA A 46 -4.72 9.02 0.10
C ALA A 46 -3.50 9.36 -0.75
N LEU A 47 -3.71 10.02 -1.90
CA LEU A 47 -2.61 10.46 -2.77
C LEU A 47 -1.73 11.51 -2.08
N LYS A 48 -2.33 12.50 -1.41
CA LYS A 48 -1.58 13.50 -0.64
C LYS A 48 -0.75 12.87 0.47
N ALA A 49 -1.31 11.92 1.20
CA ALA A 49 -0.59 11.16 2.22
C ALA A 49 0.57 10.35 1.61
N CYS A 50 0.32 9.61 0.53
CA CYS A 50 1.33 8.84 -0.20
C CYS A 50 2.52 9.73 -0.62
N ASN A 51 2.26 10.89 -1.22
CA ASN A 51 3.30 11.84 -1.61
C ASN A 51 4.09 12.36 -0.40
N SER A 52 3.42 12.59 0.74
CA SER A 52 4.07 13.06 1.97
C SER A 52 5.00 12.00 2.56
N PHE A 53 4.67 10.71 2.45
CA PHE A 53 5.57 9.63 2.86
C PHE A 53 6.77 9.48 1.92
N HIS A 54 6.57 9.61 0.61
CA HIS A 54 7.68 9.59 -0.35
C HIS A 54 8.64 10.79 -0.18
N ALA A 55 8.14 11.97 0.17
CA ALA A 55 8.98 13.14 0.39
C ALA A 55 9.82 13.06 1.67
N LYS A 56 9.51 12.14 2.59
CA LYS A 56 10.19 11.97 3.88
C LYS A 56 11.26 10.86 3.88
N ASN A 57 11.33 10.06 2.82
CA ASN A 57 12.32 8.99 2.62
C ASN A 57 13.34 9.38 1.56
#